data_AF-A0A3M0T0W3-F1
#
_entry.id   AF-A0A3M0T0W3-F1
#
_cell.length_a   1.000
_cell.length_b   1.000
_cell.length_c   1.000
_cell.angle_alpha   90.00
_cell.angle_beta   90.00
_cell.angle_gamma   90.00
#
_symmetry.space_group_name_H-M   'P 1'
#
loop_
_entity.id
_entity.type
_entity.pdbx_description
1 polymer ?
#
loop_
_entity_poly.entity_id
_entity_poly.type
_entity_poly.pdbx_seq_one_letter_code
_entity_poly.pdbx_strand_id
1 'polypeptide(L)'
;MVPIILIIAGILLVVLNFNAVRKEKKSFQDKLNVKQNEMGNCELEIGKIRKEFAETILELQKEIEDLKKQGNQDFHEVILSEEAFEGSEEKLVEEEIKDNNEEESEKSENLDEAVEEDANNIKIDEIRGLLKDNISVSDISEKTGIGKGEVLLIKELYTK
;
A
#
# COMPACT_ATOMS: atom_id res chain seq x y z
N MET A 1 26.99 7.88 -60.94
CA MET A 1 26.27 9.08 -60.45
C MET A 1 25.21 8.73 -59.40
N VAL A 2 24.24 7.86 -59.70
CA VAL A 2 23.17 7.42 -58.77
C VAL A 2 23.64 6.94 -57.38
N PRO A 3 24.67 6.08 -57.23
CA PRO A 3 25.10 5.61 -55.91
C PRO A 3 25.73 6.72 -55.04
N ILE A 4 26.37 7.72 -55.66
CA ILE A 4 26.96 8.86 -54.94
C ILE A 4 25.85 9.76 -54.37
N ILE A 5 24.75 9.94 -55.11
CA ILE A 5 23.58 10.69 -54.66
C ILE A 5 22.91 10.00 -53.48
N LEU A 6 22.81 8.67 -53.49
CA LEU A 6 22.28 7.87 -52.38
C LEU A 6 23.13 8.01 -51.10
N ILE A 7 24.46 8.00 -51.22
CA ILE A 7 25.36 8.20 -50.07
C ILE A 7 25.18 9.61 -49.48
N ILE A 8 25.11 10.63 -50.33
CA ILE A 8 24.90 12.03 -49.89
C ILE A 8 23.55 12.19 -49.19
N ALA A 9 22.48 11.59 -49.74
CA ALA A 9 21.16 11.61 -49.14
C ALA A 9 21.12 10.91 -47.76
N GLY A 10 21.82 9.78 -47.63
CA GLY A 10 21.97 9.07 -46.35
C GLY A 10 22.68 9.91 -45.29
N ILE A 11 23.80 10.54 -45.66
CA ILE A 11 24.54 11.43 -44.75
C ILE A 11 23.68 12.62 -44.33
N LEU A 12 22.94 13.22 -45.28
CA LEU A 12 22.01 14.33 -44.99
C LEU A 12 20.92 13.92 -43.98
N LEU A 13 20.33 12.74 -44.14
CA LEU A 13 19.32 12.24 -43.21
C LEU A 13 19.89 11.98 -41.80
N VAL A 14 21.10 11.42 -41.72
CA VAL A 14 21.78 11.19 -40.43
C VAL A 14 22.06 12.52 -39.73
N VAL A 15 22.56 13.53 -40.46
CA VAL A 15 22.84 14.87 -39.91
C VAL A 15 21.56 15.57 -39.44
N LEU A 16 20.48 15.51 -40.22
CA LEU A 16 19.20 16.12 -39.85
C LEU A 16 18.60 15.47 -38.60
N ASN A 17 18.61 14.14 -38.53
CA ASN A 17 18.09 13.38 -37.39
C ASN A 17 18.93 13.64 -36.12
N PHE A 18 20.26 13.61 -36.25
CA PHE A 18 21.17 13.93 -35.14
C PHE A 18 20.96 15.35 -34.61
N ASN A 19 20.76 16.34 -35.49
CA ASN A 19 20.52 17.72 -35.08
C ASN A 19 19.17 17.91 -34.38
N ALA A 20 18.13 17.19 -34.81
CA ALA A 20 16.83 17.17 -34.15
C ALA A 20 16.94 16.62 -32.72
N VAL A 21 17.55 15.44 -32.55
CA VAL A 21 17.76 14.80 -31.24
C VAL A 21 18.60 15.67 -30.30
N ARG A 22 19.60 16.40 -30.83
CA ARG A 22 20.45 17.29 -30.02
C ARG A 22 19.73 18.57 -29.57
N LYS A 23 18.77 19.08 -30.35
CA LYS A 23 17.97 20.27 -29.99
C LYS A 23 17.01 20.01 -28.84
N GLU A 24 16.42 18.82 -28.77
CA GLU A 24 15.50 18.45 -27.70
C GLU A 24 16.18 18.42 -26.32
N LYS A 25 17.39 17.84 -26.24
CA LYS A 25 18.14 17.73 -24.98
C LYS A 25 18.49 19.07 -24.34
N LYS A 26 18.66 20.13 -25.14
CA LYS A 26 18.91 21.49 -24.63
C LYS A 26 17.62 22.18 -24.17
N SER A 27 16.49 21.95 -24.85
CA SER A 27 15.24 22.67 -24.59
C SER A 27 14.67 22.41 -23.19
N PHE A 28 14.66 21.15 -22.73
CA PHE A 28 14.09 20.82 -21.43
C PHE A 28 14.97 21.28 -20.26
N GLN A 29 16.28 20.99 -20.34
CA GLN A 29 17.26 21.40 -19.33
C GLN A 29 17.32 22.91 -19.16
N ASP A 30 17.31 23.65 -20.27
CA ASP A 30 17.35 25.11 -20.27
C ASP A 30 16.07 25.71 -19.65
N LYS A 31 14.90 25.23 -20.08
CA LYS A 31 13.61 25.65 -19.48
C LYS A 31 13.49 25.29 -18.01
N LEU A 32 14.02 24.14 -17.59
CA LEU A 32 14.02 23.71 -16.19
C LEU A 32 14.93 24.61 -15.35
N ASN A 33 16.11 24.96 -15.85
CA ASN A 33 17.08 25.79 -15.13
C ASN A 33 16.60 27.25 -15.02
N VAL A 34 16.00 27.80 -16.08
CA VAL A 34 15.32 29.11 -16.02
C VAL A 34 14.22 29.10 -14.97
N LYS A 35 13.33 28.09 -15.00
CA LYS A 35 12.23 27.99 -14.04
C LYS A 35 12.71 27.75 -12.60
N GLN A 36 13.80 27.00 -12.42
CA GLN A 36 14.40 26.75 -11.12
C GLN A 36 15.07 27.99 -10.53
N ASN A 37 15.68 28.84 -11.37
CA ASN A 37 16.26 30.11 -10.94
C ASN A 37 15.21 31.22 -10.73
N GLU A 38 14.07 31.13 -11.42
CA GLU A 38 12.94 32.06 -11.28
C GLU A 38 12.03 31.71 -10.09
N MET A 39 11.97 30.43 -9.69
CA MET A 39 11.30 29.99 -8.46
C MET A 39 11.99 30.62 -7.23
N GLY A 40 11.20 31.33 -6.42
CA GLY A 40 11.68 31.85 -5.13
C GLY A 40 12.14 30.72 -4.19
N ASN A 41 13.04 31.03 -3.26
CA ASN A 41 13.66 30.05 -2.35
C ASN A 41 12.65 29.13 -1.65
N CYS A 42 11.49 29.66 -1.21
CA CYS A 42 10.45 28.85 -0.58
C CYS A 42 9.82 27.83 -1.55
N GLU A 43 9.63 28.20 -2.82
CA GLU A 43 9.02 27.32 -3.82
C GLU A 43 10.00 26.24 -4.27
N LEU A 44 11.30 26.57 -4.33
CA LEU A 44 12.38 25.62 -4.54
C LEU A 44 12.46 24.59 -3.40
N GLU A 45 12.35 25.05 -2.16
CA GLU A 45 12.38 24.19 -0.98
C GLU A 45 11.14 23.26 -0.91
N ILE A 46 9.95 23.79 -1.20
CA ILE A 46 8.73 22.98 -1.38
C ILE A 46 8.91 21.95 -2.51
N GLY A 47 9.56 22.33 -3.61
CA GLY A 47 9.86 21.43 -4.71
C GLY A 47 10.79 20.28 -4.30
N LYS A 48 11.83 20.57 -3.51
CA LYS A 48 12.72 19.54 -2.95
C LYS A 48 11.99 18.60 -2.00
N ILE A 49 11.19 19.16 -1.08
CA ILE A 49 10.40 18.38 -0.14
C ILE A 49 9.44 17.44 -0.88
N ARG A 50 8.73 17.92 -1.91
CA ARG A 50 7.85 17.07 -2.74
C ARG A 50 8.60 15.96 -3.47
N LYS A 51 9.83 16.24 -3.93
CA LYS A 51 10.69 15.24 -4.56
C LYS A 51 11.07 14.15 -3.56
N GLU A 52 11.55 14.53 -2.38
CA GLU A 52 11.94 13.60 -1.31
C GLU A 52 10.75 12.73 -0.89
N PHE A 53 9.56 13.32 -0.69
CA PHE A 53 8.36 12.55 -0.39
C PHE A 53 7.96 11.59 -1.51
N ALA A 54 8.06 12.00 -2.78
CA ALA A 54 7.74 11.13 -3.91
C ALA A 54 8.72 9.94 -3.99
N GLU A 55 10.01 10.16 -3.72
CA GLU A 55 11.02 9.10 -3.66
C GLU A 55 10.72 8.12 -2.52
N THR A 56 10.41 8.61 -1.32
CA THR A 56 10.03 7.74 -0.18
C THR A 56 8.75 6.95 -0.46
N ILE A 57 7.71 7.57 -1.02
CA ILE A 57 6.46 6.87 -1.35
C ILE A 57 6.70 5.77 -2.39
N LEU A 58 7.53 6.06 -3.41
CA LEU A 58 7.86 5.09 -4.45
C LEU A 58 8.67 3.92 -3.89
N GLU A 59 9.60 4.19 -2.97
CA GLU A 59 10.37 3.15 -2.31
C GLU A 59 9.49 2.26 -1.43
N LEU A 60 8.55 2.84 -0.68
CA LEU A 60 7.55 2.07 0.08
C LEU A 60 6.65 1.24 -0.84
N GLN A 61 6.20 1.80 -1.97
CA GLN A 61 5.40 1.04 -2.95
C GLN A 61 6.17 -0.15 -3.51
N LYS A 62 7.46 0.04 -3.80
CA LYS A 62 8.34 -1.02 -4.26
C LYS A 62 8.54 -2.09 -3.20
N GLU A 63 8.78 -1.71 -1.95
CA GLU A 63 8.92 -2.65 -0.83
C GLU A 63 7.64 -3.46 -0.62
N ILE A 64 6.46 -2.83 -0.69
CA ILE A 64 5.16 -3.52 -0.64
C ILE A 64 5.01 -4.50 -1.81
N GLU A 65 5.41 -4.10 -3.03
CA GLU A 65 5.37 -4.98 -4.20
C GLU A 65 6.30 -6.19 -4.05
N ASP A 66 7.51 -5.96 -3.53
CA ASP A 66 8.50 -7.01 -3.32
C ASP A 66 8.05 -7.98 -2.22
N LEU A 67 7.49 -7.48 -1.11
CA LEU A 67 6.87 -8.31 -0.07
C LEU A 67 5.68 -9.12 -0.60
N LYS A 68 4.85 -8.50 -1.44
CA LYS A 68 3.72 -9.19 -2.10
C LYS A 68 4.20 -10.31 -3.02
N LYS A 69 5.30 -10.12 -3.75
CA LYS A 69 5.90 -11.17 -4.59
C LYS A 69 6.46 -12.30 -3.74
N GLN A 70 7.15 -11.99 -2.64
CA GLN A 70 7.71 -12.99 -1.73
C GLN A 70 6.61 -13.87 -1.11
N GLY A 71 5.54 -13.27 -0.59
CA GLY A 71 4.39 -14.02 -0.06
C GLY A 71 3.65 -14.88 -1.10
N ASN A 72 3.82 -14.59 -2.40
CA ASN A 72 3.26 -15.40 -3.49
C ASN A 72 4.24 -16.48 -3.99
N GLN A 73 5.55 -16.36 -3.74
CA GLN A 73 6.56 -17.35 -4.11
C GLN A 73 6.59 -18.52 -3.11
N ASP A 74 6.33 -18.27 -1.84
CA ASP A 74 6.24 -19.31 -0.79
C ASP A 74 5.12 -20.33 -1.06
N PHE A 75 4.13 -20.01 -1.90
CA PHE A 75 3.06 -20.94 -2.34
C PHE A 75 3.38 -21.72 -3.61
N HIS A 76 4.39 -21.32 -4.40
CA HIS A 76 4.70 -21.96 -5.69
C HIS A 76 5.89 -22.93 -5.61
N GLU A 77 6.70 -22.89 -4.55
CA GLU A 77 7.81 -23.84 -4.37
C GLU A 77 7.35 -25.21 -3.83
N VAL A 78 6.22 -25.27 -3.10
CA VAL A 78 5.68 -26.53 -2.54
C VAL A 78 5.07 -27.44 -3.62
N ILE A 79 4.69 -26.92 -4.79
CA ILE A 79 4.01 -27.71 -5.84
C ILE A 79 5.01 -28.46 -6.77
N LEU A 80 6.31 -28.16 -6.72
CA LEU A 80 7.28 -28.75 -7.67
C LEU A 80 8.05 -29.97 -7.14
N SER A 81 7.82 -30.42 -5.91
CA SER A 81 8.58 -31.53 -5.31
C SER A 81 7.80 -32.82 -5.05
N GLU A 82 6.51 -32.90 -5.36
CA GLU A 82 5.72 -34.11 -5.06
C GLU A 82 4.94 -34.59 -6.30
N GLU A 83 5.49 -35.65 -6.90
CA GLU A 83 4.78 -36.75 -7.58
C GLU A 83 4.11 -36.43 -8.94
N ALA A 84 4.52 -36.98 -10.08
CA ALA A 84 4.64 -38.41 -10.36
C ALA A 84 3.53 -39.27 -9.72
N PHE A 85 2.26 -38.86 -9.83
CA PHE A 85 1.15 -39.80 -9.72
C PHE A 85 0.05 -39.50 -10.75
N GLU A 86 -0.04 -40.41 -11.72
CA GLU A 86 -1.09 -40.53 -12.71
C GLU A 86 -2.41 -40.93 -12.03
N GLY A 87 -3.46 -40.14 -12.24
CA GLY A 87 -4.85 -40.61 -12.24
C GLY A 87 -5.66 -40.49 -10.94
N SER A 88 -6.62 -39.57 -10.92
CA SER A 88 -8.02 -39.86 -10.58
C SER A 88 -8.93 -38.68 -10.92
N GLU A 89 -10.04 -38.98 -11.57
CA GLU A 89 -11.10 -38.07 -11.98
C GLU A 89 -11.80 -37.35 -10.82
N GLU A 90 -12.43 -36.21 -11.17
CA GLU A 90 -13.58 -35.54 -10.51
C GLU A 90 -13.37 -35.03 -9.07
N LYS A 91 -13.76 -33.81 -8.69
CA LYS A 91 -15.10 -33.21 -8.85
C LYS A 91 -15.02 -31.75 -8.41
N LEU A 92 -15.56 -30.83 -9.21
CA LEU A 92 -15.91 -29.49 -8.74
C LEU A 92 -17.00 -29.63 -7.67
N VAL A 93 -16.73 -29.15 -6.46
CA VAL A 93 -17.75 -28.99 -5.42
C VAL A 93 -17.90 -27.49 -5.17
N GLU A 94 -18.89 -26.90 -5.81
CA GLU A 94 -19.58 -25.71 -5.31
C GLU A 94 -20.27 -26.10 -4.01
N GLU A 95 -19.85 -25.53 -2.88
CA GLU A 95 -20.66 -25.56 -1.65
C GLU A 95 -21.42 -24.25 -1.53
N GLU A 96 -22.73 -24.36 -1.80
CA GLU A 96 -23.75 -23.38 -1.45
C GLU A 96 -23.75 -23.13 0.06
N ILE A 97 -23.64 -21.86 0.46
CA ILE A 97 -23.85 -21.43 1.84
C ILE A 97 -25.34 -21.51 2.14
N LYS A 98 -25.75 -22.48 2.96
CA LYS A 98 -27.09 -22.55 3.55
C LYS A 98 -27.14 -21.72 4.83
N ASP A 99 -27.91 -20.64 4.77
CA ASP A 99 -28.49 -19.99 5.95
C ASP A 99 -29.31 -20.99 6.75
N ASN A 100 -29.01 -21.15 8.04
CA ASN A 100 -29.92 -21.75 9.00
C ASN A 100 -30.14 -20.76 10.15
N ASN A 101 -31.34 -20.18 10.12
CA ASN A 101 -31.98 -19.56 11.26
C ASN A 101 -32.55 -20.63 12.20
N GLU A 102 -32.70 -20.23 13.46
CA GLU A 102 -33.57 -20.76 14.53
C GLU A 102 -32.99 -21.75 15.58
N GLU A 103 -32.83 -21.14 16.77
CA GLU A 103 -33.39 -21.54 18.06
C GLU A 103 -32.68 -22.60 18.94
N GLU A 104 -32.09 -22.03 20.00
CA GLU A 104 -32.40 -22.28 21.42
C GLU A 104 -31.87 -23.54 22.14
N SER A 105 -31.30 -23.24 23.31
CA SER A 105 -31.12 -24.09 24.50
C SER A 105 -30.02 -25.16 24.44
N GLU A 106 -28.95 -24.96 25.21
CA GLU A 106 -28.84 -25.61 26.52
C GLU A 106 -27.64 -25.07 27.32
N LYS A 107 -27.96 -24.68 28.55
CA LYS A 107 -27.04 -24.25 29.60
C LYS A 107 -26.37 -25.48 30.22
N SER A 108 -25.04 -25.55 30.25
CA SER A 108 -24.34 -26.14 31.40
C SER A 108 -22.94 -25.54 31.55
N GLU A 109 -22.64 -25.19 32.79
CA GLU A 109 -21.49 -24.42 33.25
C GLU A 109 -20.26 -25.32 33.48
N ASN A 110 -19.09 -24.67 33.45
CA ASN A 110 -17.77 -25.05 33.97
C ASN A 110 -16.84 -25.84 33.03
N LEU A 111 -15.74 -25.21 32.60
CA LEU A 111 -14.45 -25.23 33.32
C LEU A 111 -13.53 -24.19 32.66
N ASP A 112 -13.13 -23.19 33.45
CA ASP A 112 -12.19 -22.14 33.05
C ASP A 112 -10.80 -22.73 32.78
N GLU A 113 -10.36 -22.72 31.53
CA GLU A 113 -8.93 -22.61 31.21
C GLU A 113 -8.69 -22.02 29.81
N ALA A 114 -7.96 -20.90 29.82
CA ALA A 114 -7.17 -20.33 28.71
C ALA A 114 -7.89 -19.92 27.42
N VAL A 115 -8.37 -18.66 27.37
CA VAL A 115 -8.51 -17.92 26.12
C VAL A 115 -7.93 -16.51 26.31
N GLU A 116 -6.63 -16.36 26.04
CA GLU A 116 -5.96 -15.08 25.83
C GLU A 116 -6.32 -14.54 24.43
N GLU A 117 -7.62 -14.33 24.18
CA GLU A 117 -8.12 -13.66 22.99
C GLU A 117 -9.37 -12.88 23.39
N ASP A 118 -9.22 -11.70 24.00
CA ASP A 118 -10.28 -10.65 24.02
C ASP A 118 -9.92 -9.37 24.81
N ALA A 119 -8.68 -9.21 25.30
CA ALA A 119 -8.30 -8.04 26.10
C ALA A 119 -8.40 -6.68 25.36
N ASN A 120 -8.42 -6.67 24.02
CA ASN A 120 -8.46 -5.44 23.23
C ASN A 120 -9.87 -4.89 23.01
N ASN A 121 -10.87 -5.75 22.79
CA ASN A 121 -12.25 -5.31 22.59
C ASN A 121 -12.84 -4.71 23.88
N ILE A 122 -12.54 -5.34 25.02
CA ILE A 122 -13.00 -4.89 26.34
C ILE A 122 -12.55 -3.45 26.64
N LYS A 123 -11.31 -3.08 26.27
CA LYS A 123 -10.77 -1.73 26.47
C LYS A 123 -11.44 -0.68 25.58
N ILE A 124 -11.82 -1.04 24.36
CA ILE A 124 -12.51 -0.14 23.42
C ILE A 124 -13.93 0.17 23.94
N ASP A 125 -14.65 -0.85 24.41
CA ASP A 125 -16.00 -0.67 24.97
C ASP A 125 -15.98 0.15 26.26
N GLU A 126 -14.96 -0.04 27.11
CA GLU A 126 -14.77 0.78 28.31
C GLU A 126 -14.54 2.25 27.96
N ILE A 127 -13.66 2.54 27.00
CA ILE A 127 -13.39 3.91 26.53
C ILE A 127 -14.66 4.53 25.92
N ARG A 128 -15.42 3.76 25.15
CA ARG A 128 -16.69 4.22 24.56
C ARG A 128 -17.72 4.59 25.64
N GLY A 129 -17.77 3.82 26.73
CA GLY A 129 -18.59 4.15 27.91
C GLY A 129 -18.16 5.47 28.54
N LEU A 130 -16.88 5.61 28.85
CA LEU A 130 -16.33 6.83 29.47
C LEU A 130 -16.50 8.08 28.59
N LEU A 131 -16.46 7.91 27.27
CA LEU A 131 -16.68 8.98 26.30
C LEU A 131 -18.14 9.45 26.27
N LYS A 132 -19.11 8.54 26.47
CA LYS A 132 -20.53 8.87 26.60
C LYS A 132 -20.83 9.63 27.90
N ASP A 133 -20.07 9.36 28.95
CA ASP A 133 -20.20 10.02 30.25
C ASP A 133 -19.60 11.45 30.30
N ASN A 134 -19.26 12.04 29.14
CA ASN A 134 -18.65 13.39 29.00
C ASN A 134 -17.33 13.56 29.78
N ILE A 135 -16.61 12.47 30.03
CA ILE A 135 -15.29 12.51 30.69
C ILE A 135 -14.25 13.06 29.70
N SER A 136 -13.28 13.81 30.19
CA SER A 136 -12.24 14.39 29.33
C SER A 136 -11.29 13.31 28.81
N VAL A 137 -10.79 13.50 27.59
CA VAL A 137 -9.81 12.59 26.96
C VAL A 137 -8.56 12.39 27.81
N SER A 138 -8.18 13.40 28.62
CA SER A 138 -7.03 13.30 29.51
C SER A 138 -7.30 12.35 30.68
N ASP A 139 -8.49 12.40 31.26
CA ASP A 139 -8.85 11.56 32.41
C ASP A 139 -9.08 10.12 31.97
N ILE A 140 -9.62 9.91 30.76
CA ILE A 140 -9.76 8.58 30.16
C ILE A 140 -8.37 7.95 29.96
N SER A 141 -7.42 8.72 29.41
CA SER A 141 -6.05 8.27 29.19
C SER A 141 -5.35 7.86 30.49
N GLU A 142 -5.58 8.59 31.58
CA GLU A 142 -5.05 8.27 32.90
C GLU A 142 -5.71 7.03 33.52
N LYS A 143 -7.02 6.86 33.33
CA LYS A 143 -7.79 5.76 33.91
C LYS A 143 -7.59 4.43 33.18
N THR A 144 -7.48 4.45 31.86
CA THR A 144 -7.34 3.24 31.03
C THR A 144 -5.88 2.92 30.67
N GLY A 145 -4.95 3.82 30.96
CA GLY A 145 -3.52 3.67 30.62
C GLY A 145 -3.24 3.77 29.13
N ILE A 146 -4.21 4.27 28.34
CA ILE A 146 -4.15 4.37 26.88
C ILE A 146 -3.70 5.77 26.47
N GLY A 147 -2.97 5.89 25.37
CA GLY A 147 -2.44 7.17 24.92
C GLY A 147 -3.55 8.14 24.51
N LYS A 148 -3.39 9.45 24.76
CA LYS A 148 -4.36 10.48 24.35
C LYS A 148 -4.71 10.39 22.85
N GLY A 149 -3.72 10.03 22.01
CA GLY A 149 -3.93 9.82 20.58
C GLY A 149 -4.82 8.62 20.26
N GLU A 150 -4.68 7.52 21.00
CA GLU A 150 -5.48 6.30 20.82
C GLU A 150 -6.93 6.52 21.28
N VAL A 151 -7.14 7.26 22.38
CA VAL A 151 -8.49 7.66 22.83
C VAL A 151 -9.20 8.52 21.77
N LEU A 152 -8.46 9.43 21.11
CA LEU A 152 -8.98 10.23 19.99
C LEU A 152 -9.32 9.37 18.78
N LEU A 153 -8.48 8.39 18.46
CA LEU A 153 -8.72 7.46 17.35
C LEU A 153 -10.01 6.65 17.58
N ILE A 154 -10.20 6.16 18.81
CA ILE A 154 -11.39 5.40 19.19
C ILE A 154 -12.65 6.29 19.13
N LYS A 155 -12.56 7.54 19.60
CA LYS A 155 -13.63 8.52 19.46
C LYS A 155 -14.06 8.72 18.01
N GLU A 156 -13.11 8.87 17.09
CA GLU A 156 -13.42 9.16 15.68
C GLU A 156 -13.91 7.94 14.90
N LEU A 157 -13.40 6.74 15.20
CA LEU A 157 -13.70 5.52 14.44
C LEU A 157 -14.89 4.72 15.00
N TYR A 158 -15.11 4.72 16.32
CA TYR A 158 -16.06 3.83 17.00
C TYR A 158 -17.29 4.53 17.59
N THR A 159 -17.40 5.86 17.43
CA THR A 159 -18.57 6.65 17.89
C THR A 159 -19.50 7.07 16.75
N LYS A 160 -19.41 6.41 15.59
CA LYS A 160 -20.32 6.65 14.47
C LYS A 160 -21.69 6.02 14.70
#